data_AF-A0A975YJI3-F1
#
_entry.id   AF-A0A975YJI3-F1
#
_cell.length_a   1.000
_cell.length_b   1.000
_cell.length_c   1.000
_cell.angle_alpha   90.00
_cell.angle_beta   90.00
_cell.angle_gamma   90.00
#
_symmetry.space_group_name_H-M   'P 1'
#
loop_
_entity.id
_entity.type
_entity.pdbx_description
1 polymer ?
#
loop_
_entity_poly.entity_id
_entity_poly.type
_entity_poly.pdbx_seq_one_letter_code
_entity_poly.pdbx_strand_id
1 'polypeptide(L)'
;MARHRGRGFAAVNYPIAMNLGGDPSQALVHANPDGKFTVTLSSIDLGQGMKSVTRQIAAETLGVPVEDIYVDTADSDTGPHCMGSFASRGTHCVGNAVIQAALEARAVMLEAAAEELEVDPADLVTDGCGNIHVRGAPSRSITTMAACQAAQFRQGADGLGQGDLPDPAFGGGPREGRDDAGVMFRTCGDDRRGGGRRQDGRGRRDRHEVGLRGGEGAEPEACRAAASRWRVDGHEPCRLGNDGTLLSGSVAPAG
;
A
#
# COMPACT_ATOMS: atom_id res chain seq x y z
N MET A 1 25.58 -40.65 19.26
CA MET A 1 25.30 -40.10 17.91
C MET A 1 25.63 -38.61 17.92
N ALA A 2 26.42 -38.12 16.96
CA ALA A 2 26.80 -36.71 16.90
C ALA A 2 25.59 -35.85 16.46
N ARG A 3 25.24 -34.84 17.27
CA ARG A 3 24.27 -33.82 16.89
C ARG A 3 24.97 -32.80 16.02
N HIS A 4 24.52 -32.63 14.78
CA HIS A 4 25.06 -31.61 13.88
C HIS A 4 24.27 -30.32 14.05
N ARG A 5 25.00 -29.21 14.23
CA ARG A 5 24.44 -27.85 14.25
C ARG A 5 25.01 -27.06 13.09
N GLY A 6 24.14 -26.32 12.41
CA GLY A 6 24.53 -25.38 11.36
C GLY A 6 23.78 -24.06 11.56
N ARG A 7 24.52 -22.96 11.43
CA ARG A 7 23.96 -21.60 11.36
C ARG A 7 24.14 -21.09 9.94
N GLY A 8 23.09 -20.53 9.36
CA GLY A 8 23.13 -19.90 8.04
C GLY A 8 22.58 -18.48 8.12
N PHE A 9 23.17 -17.59 7.33
CA PHE A 9 22.69 -16.22 7.14
C PHE A 9 22.40 -16.02 5.65
N ALA A 10 21.31 -15.32 5.36
CA ALA A 10 20.98 -14.86 4.02
C ALA A 10 20.59 -13.38 4.05
N ALA A 11 21.03 -12.63 3.04
CA ALA A 11 20.59 -11.28 2.77
C ALA A 11 19.95 -11.26 1.38
N VAL A 12 18.81 -10.58 1.25
CA VAL A 12 18.07 -10.45 -0.01
C VAL A 12 17.84 -8.97 -0.28
N ASN A 13 18.19 -8.56 -1.50
CA ASN A 13 17.76 -7.31 -2.11
C ASN A 13 16.63 -7.67 -3.09
N TYR A 14 15.46 -7.05 -2.92
CA TYR A 14 14.31 -7.24 -3.81
C TYR A 14 13.88 -5.88 -4.38
N PRO A 15 13.97 -5.68 -5.71
CA PRO A 15 13.49 -4.46 -6.35
C PRO A 15 11.96 -4.37 -6.27
N ILE A 16 11.45 -3.17 -6.05
CA ILE A 16 10.01 -2.87 -6.02
C ILE A 16 9.62 -2.23 -7.36
N ALA A 17 8.37 -2.45 -7.79
CA ALA A 17 7.81 -1.93 -9.05
C ALA A 17 8.45 -2.54 -10.31
N MET A 18 7.88 -2.21 -11.46
CA MET A 18 8.27 -2.79 -12.74
C MET A 18 9.10 -1.80 -13.57
N ASN A 19 10.34 -2.18 -13.91
CA ASN A 19 11.24 -1.36 -14.74
C ASN A 19 11.06 -1.58 -16.26
N LEU A 20 10.14 -2.46 -16.66
CA LEU A 20 9.94 -2.92 -18.05
C LEU A 20 8.59 -2.42 -18.59
N GLY A 21 8.58 -1.19 -19.12
CA GLY A 21 7.43 -0.62 -19.83
C GLY A 21 6.53 0.32 -19.01
N GLY A 22 6.98 0.70 -17.82
CA GLY A 22 6.27 1.64 -16.97
C GLY A 22 5.29 0.99 -16.02
N ASP A 23 4.96 1.74 -14.97
CA ASP A 23 4.10 1.23 -13.91
C ASP A 23 2.96 2.20 -13.55
N PRO A 24 2.13 2.62 -14.54
CA PRO A 24 1.11 3.63 -14.33
C PRO A 24 0.08 3.17 -13.30
N SER A 25 -0.17 4.03 -12.33
CA SER A 25 -1.20 3.84 -11.32
C SER A 25 -1.95 5.14 -11.11
N GLN A 26 -3.27 5.03 -11.16
CA GLN A 26 -4.18 6.13 -10.93
C GLN A 26 -5.04 5.86 -9.69
N ALA A 27 -5.50 6.93 -9.07
CA ALA A 27 -6.42 6.91 -7.94
C ALA A 27 -7.40 8.08 -8.06
N LEU A 28 -8.63 7.87 -7.60
CA LEU A 28 -9.62 8.94 -7.48
C LEU A 28 -9.99 9.08 -6.01
N VAL A 29 -10.13 10.31 -5.53
CA VAL A 29 -10.63 10.63 -4.19
C VAL A 29 -11.82 11.55 -4.34
N HIS A 30 -12.95 11.16 -3.78
CA HIS A 30 -14.19 11.94 -3.82
C HIS A 30 -14.59 12.33 -2.40
N ALA A 31 -14.78 13.63 -2.18
CA ALA A 31 -15.38 14.14 -0.95
C ALA A 31 -16.90 13.93 -0.98
N ASN A 32 -17.47 13.32 0.06
CA ASN A 32 -18.91 13.14 0.20
C ASN A 32 -19.53 14.26 1.06
N PRO A 33 -20.82 14.59 0.86
CA PRO A 33 -21.50 15.66 1.62
C PRO A 33 -21.71 15.34 3.10
N ASP A 34 -21.47 14.10 3.54
CA ASP A 34 -21.48 13.68 4.94
C ASP A 34 -20.14 13.93 5.65
N GLY A 35 -19.14 14.48 4.95
CA GLY A 35 -17.80 14.73 5.48
C GLY A 35 -16.85 13.55 5.38
N LYS A 36 -17.26 12.46 4.74
CA LYS A 36 -16.44 11.28 4.48
C LYS A 36 -15.80 11.35 3.10
N PHE A 37 -14.82 10.49 2.85
CA PHE A 37 -14.13 10.43 1.56
C PHE A 37 -14.16 9.01 1.00
N THR A 38 -14.38 8.90 -0.30
CA THR A 38 -14.31 7.65 -1.05
C THR A 38 -13.05 7.65 -1.89
N VAL A 39 -12.17 6.68 -1.67
CA VAL A 39 -10.97 6.44 -2.48
C VAL A 39 -11.26 5.28 -3.43
N THR A 40 -11.22 5.53 -4.74
CA THR A 40 -11.49 4.52 -5.77
C THR A 40 -10.20 4.11 -6.46
N LEU A 41 -9.95 2.79 -6.51
CA LEU A 41 -8.72 2.19 -7.00
C LEU A 41 -8.99 0.93 -7.82
N SER A 42 -8.19 0.69 -8.86
CA SER A 42 -8.25 -0.59 -9.60
C SER A 42 -7.23 -1.63 -9.09
N SER A 43 -6.51 -1.35 -8.00
CA SER A 43 -5.61 -2.32 -7.36
C SER A 43 -6.40 -3.30 -6.50
N ILE A 44 -6.02 -4.59 -6.54
CA ILE A 44 -6.74 -5.67 -5.86
C ILE A 44 -6.06 -6.00 -4.52
N ASP A 45 -6.85 -6.08 -3.46
CA ASP A 45 -6.38 -6.63 -2.19
C ASP A 45 -6.55 -8.16 -2.17
N LEU A 46 -5.43 -8.88 -2.13
CA LEU A 46 -5.34 -10.34 -2.06
C LEU A 46 -5.03 -10.81 -0.62
N GLY A 47 -5.16 -9.94 0.37
CA GLY A 47 -4.84 -10.21 1.77
C GLY A 47 -3.50 -9.64 2.23
N GLN A 48 -2.85 -8.80 1.41
CA GLN A 48 -1.66 -8.04 1.80
C GLN A 48 -1.98 -6.80 2.65
N GLY A 49 -3.28 -6.43 2.76
CA GLY A 49 -3.72 -5.27 3.52
C GLY A 49 -3.67 -3.97 2.71
N MET A 50 -3.86 -4.06 1.39
CA MET A 50 -3.84 -2.88 0.51
C MET A 50 -4.90 -1.86 0.91
N LYS A 51 -6.12 -2.32 1.25
CA LYS A 51 -7.20 -1.43 1.67
C LYS A 51 -6.85 -0.65 2.94
N SER A 52 -6.21 -1.29 3.90
CA SER A 52 -5.82 -0.68 5.17
C SER A 52 -4.74 0.39 4.98
N VAL A 53 -3.70 0.05 4.22
CA VAL A 53 -2.57 0.95 3.96
C VAL A 53 -3.03 2.17 3.17
N THR A 54 -3.79 1.98 2.09
CA THR A 54 -4.27 3.11 1.29
C THR A 54 -5.23 4.00 2.07
N ARG A 55 -6.06 3.41 2.93
CA ARG A 55 -6.95 4.17 3.82
C ARG A 55 -6.15 5.10 4.74
N GLN A 56 -5.07 4.61 5.34
CA GLN A 56 -4.20 5.42 6.21
C GLN A 56 -3.50 6.53 5.45
N ILE A 57 -2.95 6.22 4.26
CA ILE A 57 -2.29 7.22 3.40
C ILE A 57 -3.26 8.36 3.05
N ALA A 58 -4.49 8.02 2.65
CA ALA A 58 -5.51 9.03 2.33
C ALA A 58 -5.89 9.86 3.57
N ALA A 59 -6.12 9.21 4.72
CA ALA A 59 -6.49 9.87 5.97
C ALA A 59 -5.43 10.86 6.45
N GLU A 60 -4.15 10.47 6.42
CA GLU A 60 -3.01 11.33 6.79
C GLU A 60 -2.88 12.51 5.83
N THR A 61 -3.04 12.26 4.53
CA THR A 61 -2.92 13.31 3.51
C THR A 61 -4.06 14.33 3.59
N LEU A 62 -5.29 13.87 3.79
CA LEU A 62 -6.48 14.72 3.96
C LEU A 62 -6.50 15.41 5.34
N GLY A 63 -5.91 14.77 6.36
CA GLY A 63 -5.96 15.19 7.76
C GLY A 63 -7.33 14.95 8.39
N VAL A 64 -7.91 13.78 8.14
CA VAL A 64 -9.20 13.34 8.67
C VAL A 64 -9.07 11.98 9.37
N PRO A 65 -10.04 11.57 10.19
CA PRO A 65 -10.02 10.26 10.83
C PRO A 65 -10.00 9.12 9.79
N VAL A 66 -9.29 8.04 10.11
CA VAL A 66 -9.15 6.87 9.21
C VAL A 66 -10.51 6.21 8.96
N GLU A 67 -11.41 6.26 9.93
CA GLU A 67 -12.79 5.76 9.87
C GLU A 67 -13.69 6.51 8.89
N ASP A 68 -13.33 7.75 8.53
CA ASP A 68 -14.08 8.56 7.57
C ASP A 68 -13.64 8.31 6.12
N ILE A 69 -12.67 7.42 5.91
CA ILE A 69 -12.21 7.02 4.59
C ILE A 69 -12.80 5.66 4.19
N TYR A 70 -13.58 5.66 3.11
CA TYR A 70 -14.02 4.44 2.43
C TYR A 70 -13.09 4.15 1.26
N VAL A 71 -12.68 2.90 1.09
CA VAL A 71 -11.81 2.49 -0.03
C VAL A 71 -12.58 1.48 -0.88
N ASP A 72 -12.88 1.90 -2.11
CA ASP A 72 -13.44 1.05 -3.14
C ASP A 72 -12.33 0.53 -4.05
N THR A 73 -12.36 -0.78 -4.32
CA THR A 73 -11.28 -1.46 -5.03
C THR A 73 -11.80 -2.51 -5.98
N ALA A 74 -11.06 -2.74 -7.07
CA ALA A 74 -11.22 -3.88 -7.96
C ALA A 74 -12.51 -3.85 -8.83
N ASP A 75 -12.99 -2.65 -9.13
CA ASP A 75 -14.03 -2.42 -10.13
C ASP A 75 -13.43 -1.68 -11.34
N SER A 76 -13.48 -2.30 -12.52
CA SER A 76 -12.98 -1.72 -13.76
C SER A 76 -13.95 -0.73 -14.40
N ASP A 77 -15.23 -0.76 -14.03
CA ASP A 77 -16.25 0.12 -14.60
C ASP A 77 -16.19 1.51 -13.94
N THR A 78 -15.79 1.56 -12.66
CA THR A 78 -15.73 2.78 -11.85
C THR A 78 -14.31 3.21 -11.48
N GLY A 79 -13.35 2.29 -11.48
CA GLY A 79 -11.98 2.52 -11.05
C GLY A 79 -11.06 3.11 -12.13
N PRO A 80 -10.12 3.99 -11.76
CA PRO A 80 -9.15 4.55 -12.71
C PRO A 80 -8.08 3.51 -13.06
N HIS A 81 -7.27 3.75 -14.10
CA HIS A 81 -6.35 2.73 -14.60
C HIS A 81 -5.28 2.32 -13.57
N CYS A 82 -5.09 1.01 -13.41
CA CYS A 82 -4.01 0.45 -12.60
C CYS A 82 -3.53 -0.85 -13.22
N MET A 83 -2.21 -1.06 -13.30
CA MET A 83 -1.66 -2.32 -13.83
C MET A 83 -2.05 -3.55 -12.99
N GLY A 84 -2.45 -3.36 -11.73
CA GLY A 84 -2.85 -4.43 -10.81
C GLY A 84 -1.84 -4.68 -9.67
N SER A 85 -2.01 -5.81 -8.98
CA SER A 85 -1.27 -6.16 -7.76
C SER A 85 -0.16 -7.18 -8.03
N PHE A 86 1.04 -6.68 -8.35
CA PHE A 86 2.24 -7.49 -8.60
C PHE A 86 3.52 -6.68 -8.26
N ALA A 87 4.70 -7.26 -8.44
CA ALA A 87 6.01 -6.60 -8.26
C ALA A 87 6.22 -5.84 -6.92
N SER A 88 5.52 -6.23 -5.85
CA SER A 88 5.53 -5.53 -4.56
C SER A 88 5.26 -4.01 -4.67
N ARG A 89 4.59 -3.59 -5.75
CA ARG A 89 4.44 -2.17 -6.13
C ARG A 89 3.40 -1.40 -5.33
N GLY A 90 2.38 -2.10 -4.83
CA GLY A 90 1.09 -1.49 -4.52
C GLY A 90 1.19 -0.32 -3.54
N THR A 91 1.85 -0.49 -2.40
CA THR A 91 2.03 0.61 -1.43
C THR A 91 2.79 1.80 -2.00
N HIS A 92 3.79 1.56 -2.87
CA HIS A 92 4.59 2.64 -3.44
C HIS A 92 3.86 3.33 -4.60
N CYS A 93 3.47 2.59 -5.63
CA CYS A 93 2.88 3.17 -6.83
C CYS A 93 1.46 3.67 -6.58
N VAL A 94 0.61 2.83 -5.98
CA VAL A 94 -0.80 3.18 -5.69
C VAL A 94 -0.85 4.18 -4.53
N GLY A 95 0.00 4.02 -3.52
CA GLY A 95 0.07 4.98 -2.40
C GLY A 95 0.43 6.38 -2.87
N ASN A 96 1.43 6.54 -3.74
CA ASN A 96 1.76 7.86 -4.30
C ASN A 96 0.63 8.46 -5.16
N ALA A 97 -0.05 7.63 -5.96
CA ALA A 97 -1.23 8.10 -6.70
C ALA A 97 -2.33 8.59 -5.74
N VAL A 98 -2.58 7.87 -4.64
CA VAL A 98 -3.56 8.27 -3.63
C VAL A 98 -3.16 9.58 -2.95
N ILE A 99 -1.89 9.79 -2.65
CA ILE A 99 -1.41 11.05 -2.07
C ILE A 99 -1.75 12.22 -3.00
N GLN A 100 -1.47 12.10 -4.30
CA GLN A 100 -1.80 13.16 -5.26
C GLN A 100 -3.31 13.44 -5.32
N ALA A 101 -4.13 12.39 -5.44
CA ALA A 101 -5.58 12.53 -5.46
C ALA A 101 -6.12 13.18 -4.17
N ALA A 102 -5.58 12.77 -3.02
CA ALA A 102 -5.96 13.31 -1.72
C ALA A 102 -5.52 14.76 -1.52
N LEU A 103 -4.36 15.18 -2.07
CA LEU A 103 -3.91 16.56 -2.03
C LEU A 103 -4.82 17.48 -2.85
N GLU A 104 -5.26 17.04 -4.03
CA GLU A 104 -6.23 17.79 -4.84
C GLU A 104 -7.58 17.92 -4.13
N ALA A 105 -8.13 16.82 -3.63
CA ALA A 105 -9.39 16.85 -2.88
C ALA A 105 -9.27 17.72 -1.60
N ARG A 106 -8.11 17.69 -0.93
CA ARG A 106 -7.82 18.55 0.22
C ARG A 106 -7.78 20.02 -0.16
N ALA A 107 -7.20 20.38 -1.31
CA ALA A 107 -7.15 21.75 -1.77
C ALA A 107 -8.56 22.32 -1.95
N VAL A 108 -9.44 21.58 -2.64
CA VAL A 108 -10.85 21.97 -2.83
C VAL A 108 -11.57 22.13 -1.49
N MET A 109 -11.37 21.19 -0.57
CA MET A 109 -11.97 21.27 0.77
C MET A 109 -11.47 22.49 1.56
N LEU A 110 -10.19 22.81 1.48
CA LEU A 110 -9.61 23.96 2.18
C LEU A 110 -10.02 25.29 1.55
N GLU A 111 -10.13 25.37 0.23
CA GLU A 111 -10.69 26.52 -0.47
C GLU A 111 -12.13 26.77 0.00
N ALA A 112 -12.92 25.70 0.10
CA ALA A 112 -14.29 25.80 0.59
C ALA A 112 -14.37 26.32 2.03
N ALA A 113 -13.51 25.79 2.91
CA ALA A 113 -13.42 26.22 4.30
C ALA A 113 -12.89 27.66 4.43
N ALA A 114 -11.98 28.09 3.54
CA ALA A 114 -11.37 29.40 3.54
C ALA A 114 -12.38 30.50 3.21
N GLU A 115 -13.27 30.26 2.24
CA GLU A 115 -14.37 31.18 1.94
C GLU A 115 -15.34 31.32 3.12
N GLU A 116 -15.73 30.21 3.76
CA GLU A 116 -16.65 30.22 4.90
C GLU A 116 -16.07 30.93 6.13
N LEU A 117 -14.75 30.81 6.33
CA LEU A 117 -14.06 31.44 7.44
C LEU A 117 -13.52 32.83 7.09
N GLU A 118 -13.62 33.28 5.85
CA GLU A 118 -13.02 34.53 5.34
C GLU A 118 -11.51 34.63 5.69
N VAL A 119 -10.75 33.58 5.36
CA VAL A 119 -9.30 33.50 5.56
C VAL A 119 -8.61 32.98 4.31
N ASP A 120 -7.27 33.06 4.28
CA ASP A 120 -6.48 32.42 3.23
C ASP A 120 -6.43 30.90 3.45
N PRO A 121 -6.60 30.06 2.41
CA PRO A 121 -6.52 28.60 2.54
C PRO A 121 -5.17 28.11 3.08
N ALA A 122 -4.07 28.85 2.89
CA ALA A 122 -2.75 28.50 3.44
C ALA A 122 -2.67 28.64 4.97
N ASP A 123 -3.57 29.43 5.56
CA ASP A 123 -3.68 29.60 7.01
C ASP A 123 -4.54 28.54 7.67
N LEU A 124 -5.18 27.65 6.90
CA LEU A 124 -5.99 26.57 7.43
C LEU A 124 -5.18 25.30 7.72
N VAL A 125 -5.49 24.68 8.85
CA VAL A 125 -4.89 23.43 9.30
C VAL A 125 -5.99 22.44 9.68
N THR A 126 -5.82 21.20 9.26
CA THR A 126 -6.68 20.08 9.64
C THR A 126 -6.15 19.46 10.94
N ASP A 127 -7.03 19.12 11.87
CA ASP A 127 -6.65 18.56 13.17
C ASP A 127 -6.48 17.02 13.16
N GLY A 128 -6.81 16.34 12.06
CA GLY A 128 -6.83 14.87 12.00
C GLY A 128 -8.04 14.23 12.67
N CYS A 129 -8.91 15.03 13.32
CA CYS A 129 -10.07 14.60 14.08
C CYS A 129 -11.39 15.10 13.46
N GLY A 130 -11.36 15.61 12.23
CA GLY A 130 -12.55 16.03 11.48
C GLY A 130 -12.86 17.53 11.60
N ASN A 131 -11.91 18.37 12.04
CA ASN A 131 -12.05 19.82 12.01
C ASN A 131 -10.91 20.52 11.28
N ILE A 132 -11.27 21.65 10.68
CA ILE A 132 -10.39 22.57 10.00
C ILE A 132 -10.39 23.87 10.79
N HIS A 133 -9.22 24.38 11.17
CA HIS A 133 -9.10 25.58 11.98
C HIS A 133 -8.01 26.51 11.46
N VAL A 134 -8.12 27.79 11.81
CA VAL A 134 -7.14 28.80 11.44
C VAL A 134 -5.88 28.64 12.31
N ARG A 135 -4.71 28.67 11.67
CA ARG A 135 -3.40 28.61 12.33
C ARG A 135 -3.29 29.73 13.38
N GLY A 136 -3.08 29.34 14.63
CA GLY A 136 -2.96 30.28 15.75
C GLY A 136 -4.28 30.79 16.34
N ALA A 137 -5.43 30.44 15.76
CA ALA A 137 -6.76 30.78 16.28
C ALA A 137 -7.71 29.57 16.23
N PRO A 138 -7.50 28.54 17.09
CA PRO A 138 -8.30 27.31 17.08
C PRO A 138 -9.79 27.52 17.39
N SER A 139 -10.17 28.69 17.93
CA SER A 139 -11.57 29.08 18.13
C SER A 139 -12.31 29.39 16.82
N ARG A 140 -11.59 29.65 15.73
CA ARG A 140 -12.14 29.81 14.37
C ARG A 140 -11.96 28.48 13.65
N SER A 141 -12.99 27.65 13.72
CA SER A 141 -12.98 26.30 13.15
C SER A 141 -14.27 25.98 12.42
N ILE A 142 -14.17 25.12 11.41
CA ILE A 142 -15.28 24.51 10.69
C ILE A 142 -15.07 22.99 10.66
N THR A 143 -16.13 22.22 10.79
CA THR A 143 -16.05 20.75 10.66
C THR A 143 -15.77 20.36 9.21
N THR A 144 -15.04 19.27 8.98
CA THR A 144 -14.82 18.70 7.63
C THR A 144 -16.14 18.51 6.88
N MET A 145 -17.19 18.02 7.55
CA MET A 145 -18.52 17.87 6.95
C MET A 145 -19.08 19.20 6.42
N ALA A 146 -19.03 20.26 7.22
CA ALA A 146 -19.52 21.58 6.80
C ALA A 146 -18.69 22.16 5.65
N ALA A 147 -17.37 21.91 5.60
CA ALA A 147 -16.52 22.31 4.47
C ALA A 147 -16.90 21.55 3.19
N CYS A 148 -17.09 20.22 3.26
CA CYS A 148 -17.53 19.42 2.11
C CYS A 148 -18.93 19.85 1.61
N GLN A 149 -19.84 20.18 2.53
CA GLN A 149 -21.16 20.71 2.16
C GLN A 149 -21.08 22.08 1.51
N ALA A 150 -20.19 22.97 2.00
CA ALA A 150 -19.96 24.27 1.38
C ALA A 150 -19.42 24.11 -0.04
N ALA A 151 -18.43 23.23 -0.25
CA ALA A 151 -17.87 22.91 -1.55
C ALA A 151 -18.97 22.49 -2.56
N GLN A 152 -19.80 21.52 -2.17
CA GLN A 152 -20.80 20.95 -3.10
C GLN A 152 -22.04 21.82 -3.30
N PHE A 153 -22.63 22.33 -2.22
CA PHE A 153 -23.93 23.01 -2.30
C PHE A 153 -23.83 24.51 -2.57
N ARG A 154 -22.74 25.16 -2.14
CA ARG A 154 -22.59 26.62 -2.31
C ARG A 154 -21.68 26.95 -3.48
N GLN A 155 -20.55 26.26 -3.59
CA GLN A 155 -19.53 26.55 -4.60
C GLN A 155 -19.71 25.71 -5.87
N GLY A 156 -20.48 24.62 -5.81
CA GLY A 156 -20.67 23.71 -6.94
C GLY A 156 -19.41 22.95 -7.32
N ALA A 157 -18.44 22.86 -6.41
CA ALA A 157 -17.25 22.03 -6.56
C ALA A 157 -17.59 20.59 -6.16
N ASP A 158 -17.22 19.64 -7.00
CA ASP A 158 -17.46 18.21 -6.81
C ASP A 158 -16.55 17.59 -5.74
N GLY A 159 -15.48 18.27 -5.34
CA GLY A 159 -14.54 17.77 -4.32
C GLY A 159 -13.80 16.53 -4.79
N LEU A 160 -13.62 16.38 -6.10
CA LEU A 160 -12.94 15.27 -6.73
C LEU A 160 -11.45 15.61 -6.91
N GLY A 161 -10.59 14.69 -6.49
CA GLY A 161 -9.16 14.73 -6.75
C GLY A 161 -8.73 13.52 -7.57
N GLN A 162 -7.88 13.75 -8.57
CA GLN A 162 -7.33 12.70 -9.42
C GLN A 162 -5.82 12.64 -9.23
N GLY A 163 -5.34 11.46 -8.91
CA GLY A 163 -3.92 11.24 -8.67
C GLY A 163 -3.37 10.28 -9.69
N ASP A 164 -2.38 10.73 -10.43
CA ASP A 164 -1.69 9.93 -11.44
C ASP A 164 -0.22 9.80 -11.05
N LEU A 165 0.27 8.56 -10.98
CA LEU A 165 1.70 8.28 -11.00
C LEU A 165 2.08 7.90 -12.44
N PRO A 166 2.59 8.85 -13.24
CA PRO A 166 2.94 8.57 -14.63
C PRO A 166 4.16 7.65 -14.72
N ASP A 167 4.23 6.90 -15.81
CA ASP A 167 5.46 6.20 -16.18
C ASP A 167 6.52 7.21 -16.66
N PRO A 168 7.68 7.33 -15.98
CA PRO A 168 8.77 8.17 -16.46
C PRO A 168 9.37 7.70 -17.81
N ALA A 169 9.13 6.45 -18.24
CA ALA A 169 9.71 5.90 -19.47
C ALA A 169 8.97 6.28 -20.77
N PHE A 170 7.71 6.74 -20.71
CA PHE A 170 6.95 7.14 -21.91
C PHE A 170 7.37 8.51 -22.48
N GLY A 171 8.24 9.25 -21.78
CA GLY A 171 8.70 10.60 -22.15
C GLY A 171 10.08 10.68 -22.83
N GLY A 172 10.74 9.56 -23.14
CA GLY A 172 12.01 9.55 -23.88
C GLY A 172 13.20 10.21 -23.17
N GLY A 173 13.12 10.46 -21.86
CA GLY A 173 14.25 10.91 -21.06
C GLY A 173 15.27 9.80 -20.81
N PRO A 174 16.57 10.12 -20.62
CA PRO A 174 17.58 9.13 -20.29
C PRO A 174 17.17 8.34 -19.04
N ARG A 175 17.55 7.05 -19.00
CA ARG A 175 17.42 6.15 -17.84
C ARG A 175 18.34 6.57 -16.68
N GLU A 176 18.33 7.84 -16.33
CA GLU A 176 19.18 8.43 -15.31
C GLU A 176 18.55 8.15 -13.94
N GLY A 177 18.89 7.00 -13.37
CA GLY A 177 19.14 6.85 -11.93
C GLY A 177 18.06 7.31 -10.94
N ARG A 178 16.76 7.21 -11.26
CA ARG A 178 15.75 7.14 -10.19
C ARG A 178 15.60 5.70 -9.73
N ASP A 179 16.55 5.29 -8.90
CA ASP A 179 16.42 4.16 -7.97
C ASP A 179 15.44 4.50 -6.82
N ASP A 180 14.42 5.32 -7.07
CA ASP A 180 13.43 5.79 -6.07
C ASP A 180 12.38 4.71 -5.79
N ALA A 181 12.31 3.66 -6.61
CA ALA A 181 11.55 2.46 -6.32
C ALA A 181 12.24 1.73 -5.14
N GLY A 182 11.76 2.04 -3.93
CA GLY A 182 12.41 1.65 -2.68
C GLY A 182 12.90 0.20 -2.68
N VAL A 183 14.16 -0.01 -2.28
CA VAL A 183 14.72 -1.37 -2.18
C VAL A 183 14.32 -1.99 -0.85
N MET A 184 13.65 -3.14 -0.90
CA MET A 184 13.39 -3.91 0.32
C MET A 184 14.60 -4.77 0.67
N PHE A 185 15.16 -4.54 1.86
CA PHE A 185 16.22 -5.37 2.42
C PHE A 185 15.63 -6.35 3.43
N ARG A 186 15.93 -7.65 3.23
CA ARG A 186 15.61 -8.71 4.19
C ARG A 186 16.86 -9.44 4.61
N THR A 187 17.03 -9.64 5.91
CA THR A 187 18.01 -10.57 6.47
C THR A 187 17.29 -11.71 7.17
N CYS A 188 17.83 -12.92 7.01
CA CYS A 188 17.29 -14.13 7.62
C CYS A 188 18.42 -14.92 8.27
N GLY A 189 18.26 -15.25 9.56
CA GLY A 189 19.13 -16.16 10.30
C GLY A 189 18.39 -17.46 10.64
N ASP A 190 18.98 -18.60 10.32
CA ASP A 190 18.43 -19.93 10.62
C ASP A 190 19.41 -20.72 11.50
N ASP A 191 18.95 -21.24 12.65
CA ASP A 191 19.68 -22.21 13.49
C ASP A 191 18.99 -23.58 13.36
N ARG A 192 19.72 -24.56 12.82
CA ARG A 192 19.20 -25.91 12.56
C ARG A 192 19.90 -26.94 13.42
N ARG A 193 19.11 -27.85 14.02
CA ARG A 193 19.61 -29.08 14.64
C ARG A 193 19.19 -30.29 13.83
N GLY A 194 20.18 -31.07 13.41
CA GLY A 194 19.99 -32.39 12.82
C GLY A 194 20.26 -33.47 13.87
N GLY A 195 19.27 -34.32 14.14
CA GLY A 195 19.46 -35.61 14.81
C GLY A 195 19.09 -36.73 13.84
N GLY A 196 20.09 -37.40 13.26
CA GLY A 196 19.90 -38.45 12.25
C GLY A 196 21.19 -38.72 11.48
N ARG A 197 21.28 -39.86 10.77
CA ARG A 197 22.43 -40.15 9.90
C ARG A 197 22.44 -39.11 8.77
N ARG A 198 23.59 -38.88 8.14
CA ARG A 198 23.77 -37.89 7.05
C ARG A 198 22.83 -38.08 5.85
N GLN A 199 22.07 -39.18 5.76
CA GLN A 199 21.26 -39.55 4.59
C GLN A 199 19.76 -39.25 4.74
N ASP A 200 19.30 -38.91 5.95
CA ASP A 200 17.87 -38.90 6.28
C ASP A 200 17.19 -37.58 5.87
N GLY A 201 17.97 -36.53 5.55
CA GLY A 201 17.53 -35.21 5.08
C GLY A 201 16.65 -34.39 6.04
N ARG A 202 16.13 -34.99 7.11
CA ARG A 202 15.19 -34.36 8.05
C ARG A 202 15.92 -33.55 9.11
N GLY A 203 16.09 -32.26 8.84
CA GLY A 203 16.57 -31.28 9.82
C GLY A 203 15.39 -30.51 10.45
N ARG A 204 15.42 -30.30 11.77
CA ARG A 204 14.46 -29.42 12.45
C ARG A 204 15.09 -28.02 12.61
N ARG A 205 14.37 -26.99 12.16
CA ARG A 205 14.72 -25.59 12.44
C ARG A 205 14.31 -25.29 13.88
N ASP A 206 15.28 -24.83 14.66
CA ASP A 206 15.05 -24.51 16.08
C ASP A 206 14.78 -23.01 16.29
N ARG A 207 15.42 -22.15 15.49
CA ARG A 207 15.21 -20.70 15.52
C ARG A 207 15.30 -20.10 14.13
N HIS A 208 14.40 -19.14 13.88
CA HIS A 208 14.30 -18.36 12.65
C HIS A 208 14.12 -16.89 13.03
N GLU A 209 15.08 -16.04 12.65
CA GLU A 209 15.06 -14.61 12.90
C GLU A 209 14.97 -13.87 11.57
N VAL A 210 14.03 -12.93 11.47
CA VAL A 210 13.79 -12.13 10.26
C VAL A 210 13.87 -10.66 10.61
N GLY A 211 14.78 -9.95 9.93
CA GLY A 211 14.81 -8.49 9.91
C GLY A 211 14.29 -7.99 8.57
N LEU A 212 13.30 -7.09 8.59
CA LEU A 212 12.85 -6.34 7.42
C LEU A 212 13.07 -4.85 7.64
N ARG A 213 13.55 -4.18 6.60
CA ARG A 213 13.52 -2.72 6.51
C ARG A 213 12.54 -2.33 5.41
N GLY A 214 11.35 -1.87 5.80
CA GLY A 214 10.41 -1.18 4.91
C GLY A 214 10.73 0.30 4.83
N GLY A 215 10.26 0.98 3.77
CA GLY A 215 10.26 2.46 3.71
C GLY A 215 9.32 3.08 4.74
N GLU A 216 9.38 4.40 4.92
CA GLU A 216 8.48 5.14 5.82
C GLU A 216 7.00 4.98 5.40
N GLY A 217 6.07 4.91 6.37
CA GLY A 217 4.62 4.84 6.13
C GLY A 217 4.01 3.44 5.96
N ALA A 218 4.79 2.36 6.03
CA ALA A 218 4.24 0.99 5.96
C ALA A 218 3.71 0.51 7.32
N GLU A 219 2.49 -0.04 7.34
CA GLU A 219 1.86 -0.56 8.56
C GLU A 219 2.70 -1.68 9.19
N PRO A 220 3.22 -1.52 10.42
CA PRO A 220 4.18 -2.46 11.00
C PRO A 220 3.63 -3.87 11.18
N GLU A 221 2.34 -4.01 11.47
CA GLU A 221 1.69 -5.31 11.63
C GLU A 221 1.51 -6.03 10.30
N ALA A 222 1.03 -5.34 9.25
CA ALA A 222 0.96 -5.89 7.90
C ALA A 222 2.34 -6.32 7.38
N CYS A 223 3.38 -5.49 7.59
CA CYS A 223 4.75 -5.85 7.25
C CYS A 223 5.25 -7.09 8.02
N ARG A 224 4.98 -7.20 9.32
CA ARG A 224 5.35 -8.38 10.14
C ARG A 224 4.55 -9.62 9.74
N ALA A 225 3.26 -9.47 9.43
CA ALA A 225 2.39 -10.54 8.97
C ALA A 225 2.87 -11.06 7.61
N ALA A 226 3.17 -10.17 6.65
CA ALA A 226 3.77 -10.53 5.38
C ALA A 226 5.12 -11.24 5.58
N ALA A 227 6.01 -10.70 6.42
CA ALA A 227 7.31 -11.31 6.73
C ALA A 227 7.22 -12.73 7.28
N SER A 228 6.25 -12.95 8.19
CA SER A 228 6.06 -14.21 8.90
C SER A 228 5.36 -15.26 8.05
N ARG A 229 4.56 -14.84 7.05
CA ARG A 229 3.95 -15.72 6.05
C ARG A 229 4.88 -16.02 4.88
N TRP A 230 5.80 -15.10 4.55
CA TRP A 230 6.92 -15.35 3.64
C TRP A 230 8.01 -16.20 4.29
N ARG A 231 7.58 -17.33 4.86
CA ARG A 231 8.44 -18.48 5.11
C ARG A 231 8.55 -19.20 3.78
N VAL A 232 9.78 -19.47 3.35
CA VAL A 232 10.00 -20.45 2.31
C VAL A 232 9.67 -21.80 2.93
N ASP A 233 8.39 -22.15 2.93
CA ASP A 233 7.98 -23.54 3.07
C ASP A 233 8.64 -24.29 1.91
N GLY A 234 9.27 -25.41 2.23
CA GLY A 234 10.08 -26.15 1.26
C GLY A 234 9.27 -26.37 0.00
N HIS A 235 9.80 -25.92 -1.15
CA HIS A 235 9.19 -26.14 -2.45
C HIS A 235 8.75 -27.59 -2.55
N GLU A 236 7.44 -27.83 -2.64
CA GLU A 236 6.96 -29.03 -3.31
C GLU A 236 7.29 -28.84 -4.79
N PRO A 237 8.23 -29.61 -5.36
CA PRO A 237 8.55 -29.45 -6.76
C PRO A 237 7.33 -29.84 -7.58
N CYS A 238 6.92 -28.97 -8.51
CA CYS A 238 6.00 -29.36 -9.56
C CYS A 238 6.66 -30.49 -10.37
N ARG A 239 6.15 -31.71 -10.24
CA ARG A 239 6.71 -32.88 -10.92
C ARG A 239 5.90 -33.15 -12.18
N LEU A 240 6.58 -33.23 -13.31
CA LEU A 240 6.00 -33.69 -14.56
C LEU A 240 6.42 -35.15 -14.79
N GLY A 241 5.47 -35.98 -15.22
CA GLY A 241 5.73 -37.30 -15.74
C GLY A 241 6.46 -37.21 -17.08
N ASN A 242 7.10 -38.31 -17.47
CA ASN A 242 7.79 -38.39 -18.78
C ASN A 242 6.82 -38.25 -19.98
N ASP A 243 5.51 -38.41 -19.73
CA ASP A 243 4.41 -38.21 -20.67
C ASP A 243 3.84 -36.78 -20.63
N GLY A 244 4.42 -35.88 -19.82
CA GLY A 244 3.97 -34.50 -19.65
C GLY A 244 2.84 -34.32 -18.64
N THR A 245 2.41 -35.38 -17.94
CA THR A 245 1.35 -35.28 -16.92
C THR A 245 1.83 -34.59 -15.65
N LEU A 246 1.01 -33.74 -15.03
CA LEU A 246 1.33 -33.13 -13.74
C LEU A 246 1.12 -34.15 -12.61
N LEU A 247 2.20 -34.59 -11.98
CA LEU A 247 2.18 -35.63 -10.94
C LEU A 247 1.89 -35.08 -9.53
N SER A 248 1.93 -33.76 -9.33
CA SER A 248 1.86 -33.11 -8.02
C SER A 248 0.55 -32.34 -7.75
N GLY A 249 -0.55 -32.70 -8.40
CA GLY A 249 -1.87 -32.13 -8.12
C GLY A 249 -2.73 -33.07 -7.27
N SER A 250 -2.64 -33.02 -5.94
CA SER A 250 -3.67 -33.63 -5.10
C SER A 250 -4.90 -32.74 -5.15
N VAL A 251 -5.88 -33.06 -5.99
CA VAL A 251 -7.26 -32.63 -5.77
C VAL A 251 -7.71 -33.30 -4.48
N ALA A 252 -7.85 -32.53 -3.40
CA ALA A 252 -8.54 -33.04 -2.22
C ALA A 252 -9.96 -33.44 -2.67
N PRO A 253 -10.42 -34.68 -2.45
CA PRO A 253 -11.82 -35.00 -2.69
C PRO A 253 -12.67 -34.16 -1.73
N ALA A 254 -13.61 -33.41 -2.30
CA ALA A 254 -14.65 -32.74 -1.53
C ALA A 254 -15.49 -33.84 -0.83
N GLY A 255 -15.36 -33.90 0.49
CA GLY A 255 -16.23 -34.69 1.38
C GLY A 255 -17.25 -33.79 2.04
#